data_AF-A0A2A5D6P5-F1
#
_entry.id   AF-A0A2A5D6P5-F1
#
_cell.length_a   1.000
_cell.length_b   1.000
_cell.length_c   1.000
_cell.angle_alpha   90.00
_cell.angle_beta   90.00
_cell.angle_gamma   90.00
#
_symmetry.space_group_name_H-M   'P 1'
#
loop_
_entity.id
_entity.type
_entity.pdbx_description
1 polymer ?
#
loop_
_entity_poly.entity_id
_entity_poly.type
_entity_poly.pdbx_seq_one_letter_code
_entity_poly.pdbx_strand_id
1 'polypeptide(L)'
;AQVMREGKIQCVFVGSDRIAANGDVANKIGTYGVALLAKAHDIPFYVVAPTSTIDFSIAHGDDIPIEIREADEVTHGFGSATAPEGVQVYNPAFDVTPKELISGIITEHGIHRAPFSETLPQESSLPL
;
A
#
# COMPACT_ATOMS: atom_id res chain seq x y z
N ALA A 1 -11.80 11.67 -0.41
CA ALA A 1 -11.76 12.75 -1.42
C ALA A 1 -12.03 14.14 -0.82
N GLN A 2 -13.19 14.40 -0.21
CA GLN A 2 -13.58 15.76 0.22
C GLN A 2 -12.53 16.49 1.09
N VAL A 3 -11.94 15.83 2.08
CA VAL A 3 -10.92 16.44 2.95
C VAL A 3 -9.62 16.80 2.20
N MET A 4 -9.25 16.03 1.17
CA MET A 4 -8.11 16.36 0.30
C MET A 4 -8.45 17.53 -0.61
N ARG A 5 -9.66 17.54 -1.20
CA ARG A 5 -10.17 18.65 -2.01
C ARG A 5 -10.23 19.98 -1.25
N GLU A 6 -10.56 19.94 0.03
CA GLU A 6 -10.59 21.12 0.90
C GLU A 6 -9.20 21.61 1.33
N GLY A 7 -8.11 20.97 0.88
CA GLY A 7 -6.73 21.35 1.24
C GLY A 7 -6.36 21.07 2.70
N LYS A 8 -7.18 20.28 3.41
CA LYS A 8 -6.94 19.95 4.82
C LYS A 8 -5.84 18.91 5.02
N ILE A 9 -5.44 18.21 3.97
CA ILE A 9 -4.40 17.20 3.98
C ILE A 9 -3.18 17.71 3.21
N GLN A 10 -2.00 17.67 3.84
CA GLN A 10 -0.74 18.12 3.24
C GLN A 10 0.19 16.96 2.89
N CYS A 11 -0.05 15.77 3.43
CA CYS A 11 0.76 14.58 3.20
C CYS A 11 -0.03 13.33 3.59
N VAL A 12 0.24 12.21 2.94
CA VAL A 12 -0.27 10.88 3.30
C VAL A 12 0.88 9.99 3.71
N PHE A 13 0.72 9.28 4.82
CA PHE A 13 1.63 8.23 5.28
C PHE A 13 0.83 6.96 5.50
N VAL A 14 1.31 5.85 4.95
CA VAL A 14 0.75 4.51 5.16
C VAL A 14 1.85 3.52 5.55
N GLY A 15 1.45 2.40 6.15
CA GLY A 15 2.32 1.25 6.31
C GLY A 15 2.47 0.45 5.01
N SER A 16 3.03 -0.75 5.13
CA SER A 16 3.07 -1.75 4.05
C SER A 16 3.09 -3.15 4.64
N ASP A 17 2.47 -4.09 3.92
CA ASP A 17 2.57 -5.52 4.20
C ASP A 17 3.69 -6.16 3.36
N ARG A 18 3.86 -5.70 2.11
CA ARG A 18 4.98 -6.13 1.24
C ARG A 18 5.33 -5.07 0.20
N ILE A 19 6.62 -4.91 -0.06
CA ILE A 19 7.14 -4.03 -1.12
C ILE A 19 7.92 -4.89 -2.13
N ALA A 20 7.56 -4.84 -3.40
CA ALA A 20 8.30 -5.52 -4.47
C ALA A 20 9.62 -4.80 -4.80
N ALA A 21 10.56 -5.49 -5.44
CA ALA A 21 11.88 -4.94 -5.80
C ALA A 21 11.81 -3.68 -6.69
N ASN A 22 10.75 -3.54 -7.49
CA ASN A 22 10.54 -2.34 -8.30
C ASN A 22 9.96 -1.14 -7.53
N GLY A 23 9.54 -1.33 -6.27
CA GLY A 23 8.91 -0.32 -5.42
C GLY A 23 7.38 -0.32 -5.41
N ASP A 24 6.72 -1.29 -6.07
CA ASP A 24 5.26 -1.45 -5.92
C ASP A 24 4.94 -1.95 -4.50
N VAL A 25 3.84 -1.46 -3.94
CA VAL A 25 3.53 -1.66 -2.52
C VAL A 25 2.18 -2.33 -2.36
N ALA A 26 2.17 -3.51 -1.73
CA ALA A 26 0.96 -4.13 -1.22
C ALA A 26 0.71 -3.68 0.23
N ASN A 27 -0.48 -3.15 0.47
CA ASN A 27 -0.95 -2.72 1.79
C ASN A 27 -2.47 -2.95 1.90
N LYS A 28 -3.03 -2.75 3.09
CA LYS A 28 -4.47 -2.90 3.37
C LYS A 28 -5.35 -2.30 2.26
N ILE A 29 -6.37 -3.05 1.84
CA ILE A 29 -7.33 -2.63 0.80
C ILE A 29 -7.85 -1.20 1.03
N GLY A 30 -7.86 -0.40 -0.03
CA GLY A 30 -8.14 1.03 -0.02
C GLY A 30 -6.90 1.90 -0.17
N THR A 31 -5.69 1.37 0.05
CA THR A 31 -4.43 2.13 -0.06
C THR A 31 -4.22 2.69 -1.46
N TYR A 32 -4.41 1.86 -2.50
CA TYR A 32 -4.29 2.29 -3.88
C TYR A 32 -5.28 3.41 -4.23
N GLY A 33 -6.51 3.32 -3.72
CA GLY A 33 -7.52 4.38 -3.88
C GLY A 33 -7.09 5.70 -3.23
N VAL A 34 -6.50 5.65 -2.04
CA VAL A 34 -5.94 6.85 -1.37
C VAL A 34 -4.76 7.42 -2.14
N ALA A 35 -3.89 6.57 -2.70
CA ALA A 35 -2.75 7.01 -3.52
C ALA A 35 -3.19 7.74 -4.79
N LEU A 36 -4.21 7.21 -5.49
CA LEU A 36 -4.82 7.88 -6.65
C LEU A 36 -5.42 9.24 -6.28
N LEU A 37 -6.14 9.31 -5.15
CA LEU A 37 -6.69 10.58 -4.66
C LEU A 37 -5.59 11.58 -4.28
N ALA A 38 -4.52 11.12 -3.63
CA ALA A 38 -3.39 11.95 -3.28
C ALA A 38 -2.72 12.53 -4.54
N LYS A 39 -2.49 11.69 -5.55
CA LYS A 39 -1.95 12.11 -6.85
C LYS A 39 -2.85 13.14 -7.54
N ALA A 40 -4.16 12.93 -7.56
CA ALA A 40 -5.12 13.84 -8.20
C ALA A 40 -5.23 15.21 -7.52
N HIS A 41 -4.78 15.32 -6.26
CA HIS A 41 -4.80 16.54 -5.47
C HIS A 41 -3.40 17.11 -5.19
N ASP A 42 -2.36 16.61 -5.89
CA ASP A 42 -0.97 17.01 -5.72
C ASP A 42 -0.45 16.88 -4.27
N ILE A 43 -0.94 15.88 -3.54
CA ILE A 43 -0.54 15.56 -2.17
C ILE A 43 0.54 14.49 -2.20
N PRO A 44 1.70 14.68 -1.53
CA PRO A 44 2.72 13.67 -1.45
C PRO A 44 2.24 12.44 -0.66
N PHE A 45 2.56 11.26 -1.18
CA PHE A 45 2.16 9.97 -0.65
C PHE A 45 3.40 9.15 -0.28
N TYR A 46 3.59 8.86 1.00
CA TYR A 46 4.73 8.11 1.51
C TYR A 46 4.30 6.77 2.09
N VAL A 47 5.14 5.77 1.84
CA VAL A 47 5.04 4.45 2.46
C VAL A 47 6.12 4.37 3.53
N VAL A 48 5.76 3.91 4.72
CA VAL A 48 6.67 3.76 5.86
C VAL A 48 6.72 2.30 6.24
N ALA A 49 7.86 1.65 6.02
CA ALA A 49 8.03 0.22 6.26
C ALA A 49 9.49 -0.10 6.56
N PRO A 50 9.78 -1.09 7.44
CA PRO A 50 11.14 -1.54 7.63
C PRO A 50 11.69 -2.22 6.37
N THR A 51 13.02 -2.29 6.24
CA THR A 51 13.68 -3.00 5.13
C THR A 51 13.22 -4.45 5.00
N SER A 52 12.89 -5.10 6.12
CA SER A 52 12.37 -6.48 6.16
C SER A 52 11.02 -6.67 5.48
N THR A 53 10.28 -5.60 5.19
CA THR A 53 9.02 -5.65 4.40
C THR A 53 9.29 -5.68 2.89
N ILE A 54 10.51 -5.39 2.46
CA ILE A 54 10.89 -5.40 1.04
C ILE A 54 11.25 -6.84 0.63
N ASP A 55 10.52 -7.36 -0.34
CA ASP A 55 10.71 -8.69 -0.90
C ASP A 55 11.43 -8.58 -2.25
N PHE A 56 12.76 -8.62 -2.21
CA PHE A 56 13.61 -8.55 -3.42
C PHE A 56 13.47 -9.77 -4.34
N SER A 57 12.79 -10.83 -3.90
CA SER A 57 12.50 -11.99 -4.77
C SER A 57 11.34 -11.73 -5.73
N ILE A 58 10.51 -10.72 -5.44
CA ILE A 58 9.37 -10.32 -6.24
C ILE A 58 9.75 -9.11 -7.11
N ALA A 59 9.70 -9.27 -8.43
CA ALA A 59 10.08 -8.22 -9.37
C ALA A 59 9.05 -7.09 -9.43
N HIS A 60 7.76 -7.43 -9.44
CA HIS A 60 6.66 -6.49 -9.68
C HIS A 60 5.48 -6.69 -8.71
N GLY A 61 4.68 -5.64 -8.52
CA GLY A 61 3.52 -5.69 -7.63
C GLY A 61 2.46 -6.72 -8.08
N ASP A 62 2.34 -6.98 -9.38
CA ASP A 62 1.43 -7.99 -9.95
C ASP A 62 1.74 -9.42 -9.48
N ASP A 63 2.98 -9.67 -9.06
CA ASP A 63 3.43 -10.97 -8.55
C ASP A 63 3.15 -11.13 -7.04
N ILE A 64 2.63 -10.10 -6.36
CA ILE A 64 2.28 -10.18 -4.93
C ILE A 64 0.94 -10.90 -4.77
N PRO A 65 0.87 -12.05 -4.07
CA PRO A 65 -0.38 -12.76 -3.86
C PRO A 65 -1.31 -11.97 -2.93
N ILE A 66 -2.55 -11.77 -3.36
CA ILE A 66 -3.58 -11.07 -2.58
C ILE A 66 -4.45 -12.07 -1.84
N GLU A 67 -4.44 -11.99 -0.51
CA GLU A 67 -5.31 -12.77 0.37
C GLU A 67 -6.78 -12.40 0.10
N ILE A 68 -7.60 -13.41 -0.17
CA ILE A 68 -9.06 -13.29 -0.22
C ILE A 68 -9.61 -13.82 1.11
N ARG A 69 -10.34 -12.98 1.83
CA ARG A 69 -10.88 -13.30 3.16
C ARG A 69 -12.34 -13.71 3.09
N GLU A 70 -12.81 -14.28 4.19
CA GLU A 70 -14.20 -14.76 4.33
C GLU A 70 -15.21 -13.64 4.07
N ALA A 71 -16.34 -13.99 3.45
CA ALA A 71 -17.39 -13.04 3.10
C ALA A 71 -18.03 -12.39 4.34
N ASP A 72 -18.00 -13.07 5.48
CA ASP A 72 -18.60 -12.62 6.73
C ASP A 72 -17.98 -11.32 7.28
N GLU A 73 -16.72 -11.02 6.95
CA GLU A 73 -16.10 -9.74 7.34
C GLU A 73 -16.77 -8.54 6.67
N VAL A 74 -17.42 -8.73 5.52
CA VAL A 74 -18.17 -7.71 4.78
C VAL A 74 -19.66 -7.75 5.12
N THR A 75 -20.24 -8.96 5.24
CA THR A 75 -21.68 -9.12 5.47
C THR A 75 -22.08 -8.99 6.93
N HIS A 76 -21.16 -9.16 7.89
CA HIS A 76 -21.42 -9.12 9.33
C HIS A 76 -20.63 -8.02 10.04
N GLY A 77 -20.83 -6.76 9.62
CA GLY A 77 -20.20 -5.59 10.26
C GLY A 77 -20.44 -5.55 11.77
N PHE A 78 -19.37 -5.48 12.56
CA PHE A 78 -19.43 -5.48 14.04
C PHE A 78 -20.20 -6.67 14.64
N GLY A 79 -20.22 -7.82 13.95
CA GLY A 79 -20.87 -9.05 14.42
C GLY A 79 -22.38 -9.13 14.15
N SER A 80 -22.95 -8.18 13.41
CA SER A 80 -24.37 -8.19 13.00
C SER A 80 -24.48 -8.18 11.49
N ALA A 81 -25.43 -8.92 10.93
CA ALA A 81 -25.68 -8.92 9.49
C ALA A 81 -26.04 -7.50 8.99
N THR A 82 -25.25 -6.99 8.05
CA THR A 82 -25.38 -5.67 7.41
C THR A 82 -25.71 -5.76 5.92
N ALA A 83 -25.76 -6.96 5.36
CA ALA A 83 -26.06 -7.22 3.96
C ALA A 83 -27.17 -8.28 3.80
N PRO A 84 -27.86 -8.35 2.65
CA PRO A 84 -28.85 -9.39 2.37
C PRO A 84 -28.25 -10.80 2.45
N GLU A 85 -29.06 -11.76 2.92
CA GLU A 85 -28.67 -13.17 2.95
C GLU A 85 -28.37 -13.70 1.53
N GLY A 86 -27.28 -14.47 1.40
CA GLY A 86 -26.86 -15.10 0.15
C GLY A 86 -26.18 -14.17 -0.87
N VAL A 87 -25.94 -12.90 -0.54
CA VAL A 87 -25.20 -11.98 -1.41
C VAL A 87 -23.78 -12.48 -1.67
N GLN A 88 -23.33 -12.41 -2.93
CA GLN A 88 -21.96 -12.76 -3.31
C GLN A 88 -21.00 -11.60 -2.95
N VAL A 89 -19.83 -11.94 -2.41
CA VAL A 89 -18.85 -10.97 -1.92
C VAL A 89 -17.48 -11.22 -2.54
N TYR A 90 -16.79 -10.13 -2.87
CA TYR A 90 -15.36 -10.14 -3.19
C TYR A 90 -14.62 -9.34 -2.10
N ASN A 91 -13.78 -10.00 -1.31
CA ASN A 91 -13.14 -9.43 -0.12
C ASN A 91 -11.60 -9.58 -0.16
N PRO A 92 -10.90 -8.86 -1.05
CA PRO A 92 -9.45 -8.80 -1.01
C PRO A 92 -8.97 -8.04 0.23
N ALA A 93 -8.02 -8.62 0.97
CA ALA A 93 -7.49 -8.02 2.19
C ALA A 93 -6.50 -6.87 1.93
N PHE A 94 -5.97 -6.80 0.71
CA PHE A 94 -4.90 -5.89 0.29
C PHE A 94 -5.15 -5.41 -1.14
N ASP A 95 -4.55 -4.27 -1.49
CA ASP A 95 -4.37 -3.84 -2.88
C ASP A 95 -2.91 -3.47 -3.14
N VAL A 96 -2.55 -3.37 -4.43
CA VAL A 96 -1.21 -3.00 -4.88
C VAL A 96 -1.25 -1.55 -5.36
N THR A 97 -0.43 -0.71 -4.74
CA THR A 97 -0.18 0.67 -5.15
C THR A 97 1.05 0.71 -6.06
N PRO A 98 0.90 1.13 -7.34
CA PRO A 98 2.03 1.29 -8.25
C PRO A 98 3.01 2.35 -7.76
N LYS A 99 4.31 2.08 -7.93
CA LYS A 99 5.40 2.96 -7.52
C LYS A 99 5.30 4.40 -8.05
N GLU A 100 4.67 4.61 -9.21
CA GLU A 100 4.51 5.94 -9.83
C GLU A 100 3.62 6.88 -9.01
N LEU A 101 2.80 6.33 -8.11
CA LEU A 101 1.97 7.09 -7.18
C LEU A 101 2.68 7.38 -5.86
N ILE A 102 3.84 6.78 -5.61
CA ILE A 102 4.56 6.85 -4.34
C ILE A 102 5.64 7.93 -4.43
N SER A 103 5.56 8.92 -3.55
CA SER A 103 6.54 10.01 -3.45
C SER A 103 7.86 9.54 -2.84
N GLY A 104 7.81 8.59 -1.91
CA GLY A 104 8.99 7.95 -1.35
C GLY A 104 8.63 6.80 -0.40
N ILE A 105 9.59 5.91 -0.18
CA ILE A 105 9.51 4.80 0.76
C ILE A 105 10.48 5.11 1.90
N ILE A 106 9.99 5.12 3.14
CA ILE A 106 10.75 5.46 4.33
C ILE A 106 11.06 4.17 5.08
N THR A 107 12.35 3.89 5.25
CA THR A 107 12.85 2.78 6.08
C THR A 107 13.71 3.32 7.22
N GLU A 108 14.21 2.43 8.07
CA GLU A 108 15.22 2.73 9.08
C GLU A 108 16.54 3.27 8.51
N HIS A 109 16.75 3.17 7.18
CA HIS A 109 17.93 3.68 6.47
C HIS A 109 17.68 5.00 5.73
N GLY A 110 16.52 5.62 5.93
CA GLY A 110 16.19 6.93 5.35
C GLY A 110 15.05 6.88 4.33
N ILE A 111 15.03 7.88 3.44
CA ILE A 111 13.97 8.07 2.45
C ILE A 111 14.47 7.68 1.07
N HIS A 112 13.86 6.67 0.48
CA HIS A 112 14.13 6.16 -0.86
C HIS A 112 13.15 6.80 -1.84
N ARG A 113 13.63 7.17 -3.03
CA ARG A 113 12.83 7.84 -4.07
C ARG A 113 13.11 7.20 -5.41
N ALA A 114 12.22 7.37 -6.38
CA ALA A 114 12.41 6.83 -7.72
C ALA A 114 13.78 7.25 -8.32
N PRO A 115 14.48 6.35 -9.05
CA PRO A 115 14.08 4.97 -9.36
C PRO A 115 14.29 4.01 -8.17
N PHE A 116 13.20 3.42 -7.67
CA PHE A 116 13.22 2.63 -6.42
C PHE A 116 14.09 1.38 -6.51
N SER A 117 14.20 0.78 -7.70
CA SER A 117 15.09 -0.36 -7.95
C SER A 117 16.57 -0.09 -7.67
N GLU A 118 16.98 1.19 -7.64
CA GLU A 118 18.35 1.61 -7.36
C GLU A 118 18.53 2.16 -5.95
N THR A 119 17.47 2.73 -5.37
CA THR A 119 17.56 3.40 -4.07
C THR A 119 17.20 2.53 -2.89
N LEU A 120 16.35 1.50 -3.09
CA LEU A 120 15.91 0.66 -1.96
C LEU A 120 17.10 -0.07 -1.32
N PRO A 121 17.13 -0.15 0.02
CA PRO A 121 18.28 -0.70 0.74
C PRO A 121 18.30 -2.22 0.59
N GLN A 122 19.34 -2.76 -0.03
CA GLN A 122 19.57 -4.21 -0.09
C GLN A 122 20.40 -4.61 1.13
N GLU A 123 20.09 -5.75 1.77
CA GLU A 123 20.82 -6.23 2.95
C GLU A 123 22.34 -6.31 2.73
N SER A 124 22.78 -6.66 1.51
CA SER A 124 24.21 -6.74 1.15
C SER A 124 24.93 -5.38 1.06
N SER A 125 24.19 -4.27 1.12
CA SER A 125 24.73 -2.90 0.99
C SER A 125 24.77 -2.13 2.32
N LEU A 126 24.31 -2.74 3.41
CA LEU A 126 24.23 -2.10 4.72
C LEU A 126 25.54 -2.31 5.51
N PRO A 127 26.09 -1.26 6.16
CA PRO A 127 27.26 -1.41 7.02
C PRO A 127 26.92 -2.29 8.23
N LEU A 128 27.82 -3.22 8.56
CA LEU A 128 27.78 -4.07 9.76
C LEU A 128 27.78 -3.24 11.05
#